data_AF-A0A1I8J431-F1
#
_entry.id   AF-A0A1I8J431-F1
#
_cell.length_a   1.000
_cell.length_b   1.000
_cell.length_c   1.000
_cell.angle_alpha   90.00
_cell.angle_beta   90.00
_cell.angle_gamma   90.00
#
_symmetry.space_group_name_H-M   'P 1'
#
loop_
_entity.id
_entity.type
_entity.pdbx_description
1 polymer ?
#
loop_
_entity_poly.entity_id
_entity_poly.type
_entity_poly.pdbx_seq_one_letter_code
_entity_poly.pdbx_strand_id
1 'polypeptide(L)'
;MVSEGWLLLAVCLLHVLSQAHSYRYIGCFVDKEKRDLPVLGGSGHMYAGKCDRLCRNRNYRYFGLQHSKECWCGNSYGKYGARQSSECRMRCSGNRGSYCGSSWRNSIYATTKPRASTRLPLSKCSQHSVDFNGKCSRAIDGDTNQNYRKKSCTHTRTATGAWWQARTSRRARITSVRIYNRQDCCANRLRNFVIKVDGQVCASYHSSSAFSVKTFRCNAVGRTVRIETRNRVPLTLCEVKVYGRYAEDSRARLPLSKCSQHSVDFNGKCSRAIDGDTNQNYRKKSCTHTRTATGAWWQARTSRRARITSVRIYNRQDCCANRLRNFVIKVDGQVCASYHSSSAFSVKTFRCNAVGRTVRIETRNRVPLTLCEVKVYGRYAEVSTEFLGCYPDDSEFPDFIVAKVSALMTVWKCNKICKAKKFSYFGVKNGQICGCGNEYGNSGDTVKANCNVACGGNPDEKCGGSTNNSVFEVK
;
A
#
# COMPACT_ATOMS: atom_id res chain seq x y z
N MET A 1 1.11 -3.00 58.23
CA MET A 1 0.28 -2.36 57.20
C MET A 1 1.05 -1.18 56.67
N VAL A 2 1.72 -1.33 55.52
CA VAL A 2 2.43 -0.26 54.81
C VAL A 2 1.98 -0.32 53.37
N SER A 3 1.71 0.86 52.82
CA SER A 3 0.87 1.15 51.67
C SER A 3 1.35 0.58 50.33
N GLU A 4 0.42 -0.04 49.61
CA GLU A 4 0.52 -0.28 48.18
C GLU A 4 0.35 1.05 47.42
N GLY A 5 1.31 1.41 46.56
CA GLY A 5 1.23 2.68 45.83
C GLY A 5 2.34 2.93 44.82
N TRP A 6 2.91 1.90 44.20
CA TRP A 6 3.97 2.07 43.19
C TRP A 6 3.85 1.05 42.06
N LEU A 7 2.79 1.15 41.24
CA LEU A 7 2.73 0.38 39.96
C LEU A 7 1.78 0.98 38.90
N LEU A 8 1.66 2.32 38.82
CA LEU A 8 0.85 3.01 37.81
C LEU A 8 1.55 4.19 37.09
N LEU A 9 2.88 4.17 36.93
CA LEU A 9 3.61 5.24 36.22
C LEU A 9 4.57 4.78 35.11
N ALA A 10 4.32 3.61 34.49
CA ALA A 10 5.15 3.09 33.39
C ALA A 10 4.38 2.73 32.10
N VAL A 11 3.22 3.36 31.84
CA VAL A 11 2.45 3.12 30.59
C VAL A 11 2.26 4.37 29.71
N CYS A 12 2.73 5.55 30.14
CA CYS A 12 2.47 6.80 29.41
C CYS A 12 3.72 7.52 28.88
N LEU A 13 4.73 6.79 28.36
CA LEU A 13 5.92 7.42 27.75
C LEU A 13 6.48 6.76 26.48
N LEU A 14 5.66 6.02 25.71
CA LEU A 14 6.07 5.46 24.40
C LEU A 14 5.02 5.64 23.28
N HIS A 15 4.23 6.72 23.30
CA HIS A 15 3.29 7.07 22.21
C HIS A 15 3.50 8.45 21.59
N VAL A 16 4.74 8.96 21.57
CA VAL A 16 5.10 10.06 20.65
C VAL A 16 6.36 9.69 19.85
N LEU A 17 6.31 8.55 19.16
CA LEU A 17 7.11 8.42 17.93
C LEU A 17 6.42 9.27 16.87
N SER A 18 6.91 10.51 16.79
CA SER A 18 6.87 11.44 15.66
C SER A 18 6.22 10.83 14.40
N GLN A 19 5.01 11.30 14.07
CA GLN A 19 4.59 11.25 12.68
C GLN A 19 5.67 11.96 11.88
N ALA A 20 6.42 11.25 11.03
CA ALA A 20 7.29 11.90 10.07
C ALA A 20 6.42 12.76 9.15
N HIS A 21 6.26 14.04 9.48
CA HIS A 21 5.48 15.00 8.73
C HIS A 21 6.18 15.24 7.39
N SER A 22 5.68 14.66 6.29
CA SER A 22 6.37 14.74 4.99
C SER A 22 6.09 16.04 4.22
N TYR A 23 6.30 17.21 4.82
CA TYR A 23 6.49 18.44 4.04
C TYR A 23 7.95 18.51 3.58
N ARG A 24 8.18 19.00 2.36
CA ARG A 24 9.51 18.99 1.73
C ARG A 24 10.11 20.38 1.79
N TYR A 25 11.26 20.54 2.45
CA TYR A 25 12.04 21.76 2.38
C TYR A 25 12.52 21.99 0.95
N ILE A 26 12.35 23.20 0.45
CA ILE A 26 12.73 23.58 -0.91
C ILE A 26 14.02 24.41 -0.88
N GLY A 27 14.11 25.40 0.00
CA GLY A 27 15.28 26.25 0.10
C GLY A 27 15.01 27.56 0.82
N CYS A 28 16.02 28.43 0.83
CA CYS A 28 15.95 29.79 1.33
C CYS A 28 15.68 30.76 0.17
N PHE A 29 14.73 31.67 0.33
CA PHE A 29 14.32 32.60 -0.73
C PHE A 29 14.19 34.03 -0.19
N VAL A 30 14.49 35.01 -1.06
CA VAL A 30 14.36 36.43 -0.72
C VAL A 30 12.87 36.81 -0.64
N ASP A 31 12.53 37.63 0.35
CA ASP A 31 11.24 38.30 0.44
C ASP A 31 11.40 39.82 0.39
N LYS A 32 10.35 40.54 -0.02
CA LYS A 32 10.30 42.01 -0.10
C LYS A 32 8.90 42.50 0.23
N GLU A 33 8.70 43.82 0.30
CA GLU A 33 7.41 44.45 0.59
C GLU A 33 6.24 43.84 -0.21
N LYS A 34 6.41 43.71 -1.54
CA LYS A 34 5.51 42.87 -2.35
C LYS A 34 5.86 41.40 -2.14
N ARG A 35 5.26 40.80 -1.12
CA ARG A 35 5.59 39.46 -0.59
C ARG A 35 5.76 38.37 -1.66
N ASP A 36 6.76 37.50 -1.47
CA ASP A 36 6.98 36.30 -2.30
C ASP A 36 5.87 35.25 -2.08
N LEU A 37 5.42 35.10 -0.82
CA LEU A 37 4.20 34.38 -0.46
C LEU A 37 3.16 35.37 0.04
N PRO A 38 2.00 35.54 -0.64
CA PRO A 38 1.13 36.70 -0.44
C PRO A 38 0.26 36.66 0.82
N VAL A 39 0.10 35.50 1.48
CA VAL A 39 -0.96 35.31 2.48
C VAL A 39 -0.36 34.97 3.84
N LEU A 40 -0.65 35.77 4.87
CA LEU A 40 -0.26 35.46 6.24
C LEU A 40 -1.09 34.28 6.76
N GLY A 41 -0.43 33.14 6.98
CA GLY A 41 -1.03 31.92 7.53
C GLY A 41 -1.20 31.94 9.05
N GLY A 42 -0.36 32.70 9.76
CA GLY A 42 -0.37 32.95 11.20
C GLY A 42 1.00 33.37 11.75
N SER A 43 1.06 33.77 13.03
CA SER A 43 2.30 34.17 13.72
C SER A 43 2.38 33.61 15.16
N GLY A 44 3.47 33.88 15.88
CA GLY A 44 3.66 33.47 17.29
C GLY A 44 4.48 32.19 17.42
N HIS A 45 4.07 31.25 18.29
CA HIS A 45 4.74 29.95 18.46
C HIS A 45 4.64 29.12 17.16
N MET A 46 5.67 29.16 16.32
CA MET A 46 5.66 28.69 14.94
C MET A 46 6.79 27.70 14.66
N TYR A 47 6.48 26.71 13.83
CA TYR A 47 7.41 25.71 13.31
C TYR A 47 6.82 25.13 12.02
N ALA A 48 7.65 24.47 11.21
CA ALA A 48 7.27 24.03 9.87
C ALA A 48 5.97 23.18 9.84
N GLY A 49 5.82 22.22 10.75
CA GLY A 49 4.60 21.41 10.84
C GLY A 49 3.33 22.18 11.21
N LYS A 50 3.42 23.27 11.99
CA LYS A 50 2.25 24.13 12.26
C LYS A 50 1.90 24.96 11.03
N CYS A 51 2.90 25.53 10.36
CA CYS A 51 2.69 26.33 9.16
C CYS A 51 2.14 25.50 7.98
N ASP A 52 2.65 24.28 7.79
CA ASP A 52 2.09 23.31 6.84
C ASP A 52 0.58 23.11 7.08
N ARG A 53 0.15 22.90 8.33
CA ARG A 53 -1.29 22.77 8.66
C ARG A 53 -2.10 24.01 8.32
N LEU A 54 -1.59 25.20 8.65
CA LEU A 54 -2.27 26.47 8.41
C LEU A 54 -2.45 26.74 6.91
N CYS A 55 -1.42 26.50 6.11
CA CYS A 55 -1.46 26.74 4.66
C CYS A 55 -2.20 25.62 3.91
N ARG A 56 -2.01 24.34 4.29
CA ARG A 56 -2.70 23.22 3.64
C ARG A 56 -4.21 23.23 3.87
N ASN A 57 -4.69 23.62 5.06
CA ASN A 57 -6.13 23.71 5.36
C ASN A 57 -6.83 24.78 4.51
N ARG A 58 -6.05 25.72 3.95
CA ARG A 58 -6.51 26.79 3.06
C ARG A 58 -6.12 26.52 1.59
N ASN A 59 -5.74 25.29 1.26
CA ASN A 59 -5.42 24.82 -0.10
C ASN A 59 -4.18 25.44 -0.79
N TYR A 60 -3.26 26.06 -0.05
CA TYR A 60 -2.02 26.58 -0.64
C TYR A 60 -1.00 25.47 -0.95
N ARG A 61 -0.25 25.63 -2.06
CA ARG A 61 0.79 24.67 -2.52
C ARG A 61 2.11 24.79 -1.77
N TYR A 62 2.41 25.97 -1.26
CA TYR A 62 3.67 26.29 -0.59
C TYR A 62 3.40 27.05 0.70
N PHE A 63 4.35 26.92 1.62
CA PHE A 63 4.42 27.76 2.79
C PHE A 63 5.85 28.21 3.05
N GLY A 64 6.00 29.34 3.72
CA GLY A 64 7.26 29.94 4.09
C GLY A 64 7.27 30.28 5.57
N LEU A 65 8.40 29.99 6.22
CA LEU A 65 8.65 30.45 7.57
C LEU A 65 9.58 31.67 7.50
N GLN A 66 9.20 32.75 8.15
CA GLN A 66 9.96 34.01 8.17
C GLN A 66 10.13 34.52 9.60
N HIS A 67 11.26 35.18 9.85
CA HIS A 67 11.50 35.94 11.06
C HIS A 67 11.17 35.17 12.36
N SER A 68 11.55 33.89 12.41
CA SER A 68 11.33 32.95 13.53
C SER A 68 9.88 32.53 13.81
N LYS A 69 8.92 33.45 13.67
CA LYS A 69 7.55 33.33 14.20
C LYS A 69 6.46 33.35 13.16
N GLU A 70 6.76 33.70 11.91
CA GLU A 70 5.74 33.93 10.89
C GLU A 70 5.56 32.74 9.96
N CYS A 71 4.32 32.55 9.53
CA CYS A 71 3.93 31.58 8.53
C CYS A 71 3.26 32.30 7.36
N TRP A 72 3.81 32.15 6.17
CA TRP A 72 3.28 32.70 4.93
C TRP A 72 2.85 31.57 4.00
N CYS A 73 1.78 31.78 3.24
CA CYS A 73 1.16 30.81 2.36
C CYS A 73 1.07 31.34 0.92
N GLY A 74 1.16 30.44 -0.06
CA GLY A 74 1.07 30.83 -1.46
C GLY A 74 1.00 29.65 -2.42
N ASN A 75 0.75 29.95 -3.69
CA ASN A 75 0.69 28.97 -4.77
C ASN A 75 1.88 29.05 -5.75
N SER A 76 2.76 30.02 -5.53
CA SER A 76 4.03 30.27 -6.20
C SER A 76 5.03 30.78 -5.16
N TYR A 77 6.33 30.68 -5.46
CA TYR A 77 7.44 31.20 -4.63
C TYR A 77 8.65 31.48 -5.52
N GLY A 78 9.66 32.14 -4.98
CA GLY A 78 10.94 32.37 -5.66
C GLY A 78 10.95 33.59 -6.58
N LYS A 79 9.98 34.50 -6.45
CA LYS A 79 9.89 35.73 -7.25
C LYS A 79 11.16 36.57 -7.19
N TYR A 80 11.86 36.56 -6.06
CA TYR A 80 13.07 37.35 -5.82
C TYR A 80 14.36 36.53 -5.77
N GLY A 81 14.30 35.27 -6.19
CA GLY A 81 15.46 34.38 -6.27
C GLY A 81 15.78 33.61 -4.98
N ALA A 82 16.53 32.53 -5.18
CA ALA A 82 17.02 31.68 -4.11
C ALA A 82 18.27 32.27 -3.42
N ARG A 83 18.50 31.89 -2.18
CA ARG A 83 19.68 32.23 -1.38
C ARG A 83 20.28 31.00 -0.74
N GLN A 84 21.50 31.15 -0.23
CA GLN A 84 22.15 30.10 0.52
C GLN A 84 21.31 29.73 1.75
N SER A 85 21.26 28.45 2.09
CA SER A 85 20.53 27.96 3.27
C SER A 85 21.03 28.59 4.57
N SER A 86 22.26 29.08 4.59
CA SER A 86 22.87 29.84 5.68
C SER A 86 22.14 31.13 6.03
N GLU A 87 21.48 31.78 5.07
CA GLU A 87 20.71 33.01 5.30
C GLU A 87 19.35 32.76 5.94
N CYS A 88 18.89 31.50 6.06
CA CYS A 88 17.61 31.14 6.67
C CYS A 88 17.81 30.35 7.98
N ARG A 89 18.60 30.92 8.91
CA ARG A 89 19.03 30.25 10.16
C ARG A 89 18.44 30.84 11.45
N MET A 90 17.42 31.68 11.40
CA MET A 90 16.71 32.06 12.63
C MET A 90 16.00 30.83 13.22
N ARG A 91 16.18 30.58 14.51
CA ARG A 91 15.52 29.47 15.20
C ARG A 91 14.01 29.66 15.21
N CYS A 92 13.26 28.59 15.01
CA CYS A 92 11.80 28.64 15.10
C CYS A 92 11.35 28.94 16.53
N SER A 93 10.41 29.88 16.69
CA SER A 93 9.85 30.24 18.00
C SER A 93 9.16 29.07 18.70
N GLY A 94 8.59 28.13 17.93
CA GLY A 94 7.89 26.96 18.43
C GLY A 94 8.65 25.63 18.29
N ASN A 95 9.91 25.66 17.86
CA ASN A 95 10.82 24.51 17.86
C ASN A 95 12.28 24.97 17.74
N ARG A 96 12.96 25.13 18.88
CA ARG A 96 14.36 25.59 18.90
C ARG A 96 15.34 24.65 18.18
N GLY A 97 14.95 23.40 17.90
CA GLY A 97 15.75 22.44 17.11
C GLY A 97 15.71 22.65 15.60
N SER A 98 14.99 23.65 15.08
CA SER A 98 14.83 23.88 13.64
C SER A 98 14.89 25.36 13.26
N TYR A 99 15.06 25.64 11.96
CA TYR A 99 15.17 26.99 11.41
C TYR A 99 13.89 27.46 10.70
N CYS A 100 13.56 28.74 10.84
CA CYS A 100 12.33 29.39 10.39
C CYS A 100 12.63 30.74 9.70
N GLY A 101 13.36 30.67 8.57
CA GLY A 101 13.72 31.83 7.77
C GLY A 101 14.71 32.77 8.45
N SER A 102 14.67 34.04 8.05
CA SER A 102 15.32 35.19 8.70
C SER A 102 14.55 36.49 8.41
N SER A 103 15.08 37.65 8.79
CA SER A 103 14.55 38.95 8.33
C SER A 103 14.54 39.00 6.79
N TRP A 104 13.37 39.20 6.19
CA TRP A 104 13.17 39.21 4.73
C TRP A 104 13.73 37.97 3.99
N ARG A 105 13.72 36.82 4.67
CA ARG A 105 14.11 35.52 4.12
C ARG A 105 13.10 34.45 4.49
N ASN A 106 12.61 33.74 3.49
CA ASN A 106 11.66 32.65 3.66
C ASN A 106 12.37 31.30 3.59
N SER A 107 12.24 30.48 4.64
CA SER A 107 12.44 29.04 4.51
C SER A 107 11.21 28.45 3.83
N ILE A 108 11.30 28.13 2.54
CA ILE A 108 10.17 27.66 1.73
C ILE A 108 10.06 26.14 1.79
N TYR A 109 8.82 25.66 1.90
CA TYR A 109 8.44 24.26 1.90
C TYR A 109 7.27 24.02 0.94
N ALA A 110 7.23 22.84 0.32
CA ALA A 110 6.01 22.34 -0.29
C ALA A 110 5.06 21.88 0.81
N THR A 111 3.81 22.35 0.78
CA THR A 111 2.78 21.82 1.69
C THR A 111 2.59 20.34 1.43
N THR A 112 2.17 19.60 2.46
CA THR A 112 1.54 18.29 2.29
C THR A 112 0.17 18.50 1.67
N LYS A 113 0.08 19.01 0.43
CA LYS A 113 -1.19 19.22 -0.25
C LYS A 113 -1.94 17.89 -0.21
N PRO A 114 -3.11 17.81 0.47
CA PRO A 114 -4.00 16.69 0.23
C PRO A 114 -4.31 16.80 -1.26
N ARG A 115 -3.76 15.87 -2.07
CA ARG A 115 -4.14 15.79 -3.47
C ARG A 115 -5.67 15.80 -3.49
N ALA A 116 -6.26 16.75 -4.21
CA ALA A 116 -7.70 16.98 -4.20
C ALA A 116 -8.42 15.63 -4.36
N SER A 117 -9.36 15.35 -3.47
CA SER A 117 -10.14 14.13 -3.55
C SER A 117 -11.04 14.22 -4.78
N THR A 118 -10.66 13.51 -5.83
CA THR A 118 -11.37 13.52 -7.12
C THR A 118 -12.54 12.54 -7.08
N ARG A 119 -13.60 12.80 -7.86
CA ARG A 119 -14.63 11.78 -8.14
C ARG A 119 -13.95 10.62 -8.87
N LEU A 120 -14.01 9.43 -8.28
CA LEU A 120 -13.49 8.21 -8.87
C LEU A 120 -14.61 7.52 -9.66
N PRO A 121 -14.45 7.31 -10.98
CA PRO A 121 -15.45 6.61 -11.77
C PRO A 121 -15.69 5.19 -11.24
N LEU A 122 -16.97 4.84 -11.11
CA LEU A 122 -17.42 3.50 -10.76
C LEU A 122 -17.84 2.76 -12.02
N SER A 123 -17.63 1.45 -11.99
CA SER A 123 -17.97 0.54 -13.10
C SER A 123 -18.30 -0.85 -12.56
N LYS A 124 -18.79 -1.72 -13.44
CA LYS A 124 -19.02 -3.16 -13.17
C LYS A 124 -19.80 -3.37 -11.87
N CYS A 125 -20.98 -2.74 -11.81
CA CYS A 125 -21.87 -2.86 -10.67
C CYS A 125 -22.54 -4.23 -10.61
N SER A 126 -23.00 -4.58 -9.42
CA SER A 126 -23.94 -5.67 -9.18
C SER A 126 -24.80 -5.32 -7.96
N GLN A 127 -25.93 -5.98 -7.82
CA GLN A 127 -26.80 -5.83 -6.65
C GLN A 127 -27.41 -7.17 -6.25
N HIS A 128 -27.92 -7.23 -5.04
CA HIS A 128 -28.49 -8.45 -4.43
C HIS A 128 -29.56 -9.12 -5.30
N SER A 129 -30.50 -8.33 -5.81
CA SER A 129 -31.57 -8.76 -6.71
C SER A 129 -32.08 -7.55 -7.48
N VAL A 130 -32.75 -7.77 -8.61
CA VAL A 130 -33.42 -6.69 -9.36
C VAL A 130 -34.92 -6.84 -9.18
N ASP A 131 -35.58 -5.73 -8.88
CA ASP A 131 -37.03 -5.61 -8.83
C ASP A 131 -37.46 -4.29 -9.49
N PHE A 132 -38.71 -4.18 -9.95
CA PHE A 132 -39.25 -3.00 -10.64
C PHE A 132 -38.34 -2.43 -11.76
N ASN A 133 -37.54 -3.27 -12.41
CA ASN A 133 -36.53 -2.89 -13.41
C ASN A 133 -35.45 -1.89 -12.89
N GLY A 134 -35.24 -1.81 -11.58
CA GLY A 134 -34.22 -0.96 -10.95
C GLY A 134 -32.82 -1.56 -11.00
N LYS A 135 -32.21 -1.61 -12.18
CA LYS A 135 -30.86 -2.17 -12.43
C LYS A 135 -29.75 -1.37 -11.73
N CYS A 136 -28.64 -2.05 -11.38
CA CYS A 136 -27.57 -1.45 -10.57
C CYS A 136 -26.86 -0.26 -11.22
N SER A 137 -26.87 -0.22 -12.56
CA SER A 137 -26.20 0.81 -13.36
C SER A 137 -26.80 2.18 -13.14
N ARG A 138 -28.07 2.26 -12.74
CA ARG A 138 -28.77 3.52 -12.45
C ARG A 138 -28.15 4.32 -11.31
N ALA A 139 -27.47 3.67 -10.37
CA ALA A 139 -26.77 4.37 -9.28
C ALA A 139 -25.39 4.91 -9.68
N ILE A 140 -24.97 4.75 -10.96
CA ILE A 140 -23.67 5.20 -11.47
C ILE A 140 -23.78 5.76 -12.91
N ASP A 141 -24.98 6.15 -13.34
CA ASP A 141 -25.23 6.65 -14.70
C ASP A 141 -24.94 8.15 -14.86
N GLY A 142 -24.75 8.87 -13.75
CA GLY A 142 -24.47 10.30 -13.75
C GLY A 142 -25.71 11.17 -13.54
N ASP A 143 -26.91 10.59 -13.61
CA ASP A 143 -28.16 11.29 -13.32
C ASP A 143 -28.44 11.21 -11.82
N THR A 144 -28.74 12.37 -11.23
CA THR A 144 -28.98 12.51 -9.79
C THR A 144 -30.46 12.56 -9.45
N ASN A 145 -31.34 12.27 -10.41
CA ASN A 145 -32.78 12.38 -10.22
C ASN A 145 -33.28 11.41 -9.14
N GLN A 146 -33.90 11.96 -8.10
CA GLN A 146 -34.35 11.20 -6.94
C GLN A 146 -35.80 10.71 -7.05
N ASN A 147 -36.46 10.96 -8.19
CA ASN A 147 -37.77 10.42 -8.51
C ASN A 147 -37.64 9.08 -9.25
N TYR A 148 -38.12 8.01 -8.65
CA TYR A 148 -38.03 6.66 -9.22
C TYR A 148 -38.61 6.54 -10.63
N ARG A 149 -39.70 7.27 -10.93
CA ARG A 149 -40.35 7.25 -12.25
C ARG A 149 -39.45 7.77 -13.37
N LYS A 150 -38.41 8.54 -13.04
CA LYS A 150 -37.40 9.04 -13.99
C LYS A 150 -36.35 8.01 -14.37
N LYS A 151 -36.46 6.77 -13.89
CA LYS A 151 -35.62 5.62 -14.27
C LYS A 151 -34.13 5.80 -13.96
N SER A 152 -33.78 6.67 -13.00
CA SER A 152 -32.42 6.91 -12.49
C SER A 152 -32.18 6.30 -11.10
N CYS A 153 -33.04 5.40 -10.61
CA CYS A 153 -32.84 4.75 -9.31
C CYS A 153 -32.82 3.21 -9.41
N THR A 154 -31.93 2.59 -8.64
CA THR A 154 -31.86 1.13 -8.45
C THR A 154 -33.03 0.64 -7.58
N HIS A 155 -33.34 -0.65 -7.62
CA HIS A 155 -34.31 -1.26 -6.70
C HIS A 155 -34.05 -2.75 -6.57
N THR A 156 -33.91 -3.23 -5.33
CA THR A 156 -33.84 -4.65 -5.01
C THR A 156 -35.20 -5.19 -4.57
N ARG A 157 -35.36 -6.51 -4.56
CA ARG A 157 -36.45 -7.13 -3.79
C ARG A 157 -36.24 -6.85 -2.30
N THR A 158 -37.30 -6.96 -1.50
CA THR A 158 -37.23 -6.89 -0.03
C THR A 158 -36.39 -8.04 0.52
N ALA A 159 -35.30 -7.74 1.19
CA ALA A 159 -34.46 -8.72 1.87
C ALA A 159 -33.72 -8.08 3.05
N THR A 160 -33.43 -8.86 4.07
CA THR A 160 -32.47 -8.47 5.11
C THR A 160 -31.08 -8.50 4.48
N GLY A 161 -30.28 -7.44 4.64
CA GLY A 161 -28.94 -7.40 4.05
C GLY A 161 -28.91 -7.13 2.54
N ALA A 162 -29.99 -6.58 1.95
CA ALA A 162 -29.98 -6.18 0.54
C ALA A 162 -28.82 -5.22 0.27
N TRP A 163 -28.11 -5.43 -0.83
CA TRP A 163 -26.87 -4.73 -1.12
C TRP A 163 -26.76 -4.29 -2.57
N TRP A 164 -26.02 -3.20 -2.77
CA TRP A 164 -25.56 -2.70 -4.06
C TRP A 164 -24.05 -2.53 -4.00
N GLN A 165 -23.36 -2.79 -5.10
CA GLN A 165 -21.91 -2.72 -5.17
C GLN A 165 -21.44 -2.25 -6.54
N ALA A 166 -20.36 -1.46 -6.57
CA ALA A 166 -19.61 -1.17 -7.78
C ALA A 166 -18.11 -1.05 -7.46
N ARG A 167 -17.27 -0.92 -8.49
CA ARG A 167 -15.82 -0.82 -8.30
C ARG A 167 -15.17 0.28 -9.11
N THR A 168 -14.11 0.85 -8.55
CA THR A 168 -13.20 1.75 -9.24
C THR A 168 -12.32 0.98 -10.25
N SER A 169 -11.80 1.67 -11.26
CA SER A 169 -10.94 1.06 -12.29
C SER A 169 -9.69 0.41 -11.69
N ARG A 170 -9.03 1.08 -10.74
CA ARG A 170 -7.89 0.58 -9.97
C ARG A 170 -8.14 0.78 -8.48
N ARG A 171 -7.31 0.14 -7.65
CA ARG A 171 -7.34 0.32 -6.19
C ARG A 171 -7.20 1.81 -5.86
N ALA A 172 -8.00 2.28 -4.92
CA ALA A 172 -8.07 3.67 -4.52
C ALA A 172 -8.04 3.82 -3.00
N ARG A 173 -7.45 4.93 -2.55
CA ARG A 173 -7.69 5.50 -1.22
C ARG A 173 -8.99 6.30 -1.32
N ILE A 174 -10.09 5.68 -0.91
CA ILE A 174 -11.40 6.30 -0.83
C ILE A 174 -11.41 7.18 0.42
N THR A 175 -11.92 8.40 0.29
CA THR A 175 -12.05 9.36 1.40
C THR A 175 -13.51 9.51 1.80
N SER A 176 -14.42 9.44 0.83
CA SER A 176 -15.85 9.61 1.09
C SER A 176 -16.71 8.98 -0.01
N VAL A 177 -17.95 8.69 0.37
CA VAL A 177 -19.00 8.18 -0.50
C VAL A 177 -20.23 9.05 -0.34
N ARG A 178 -20.74 9.60 -1.43
CA ARG A 178 -21.96 10.42 -1.46
C ARG A 178 -23.10 9.63 -2.07
N ILE A 179 -24.22 9.59 -1.37
CA ILE A 179 -25.39 8.80 -1.73
C ILE A 179 -26.57 9.74 -1.94
N TYR A 180 -27.28 9.57 -3.06
CA TYR A 180 -28.55 10.19 -3.36
C TYR A 180 -29.66 9.17 -3.12
N ASN A 181 -30.51 9.47 -2.15
CA ASN A 181 -31.65 8.64 -1.76
C ASN A 181 -32.84 8.90 -2.69
N ARG A 182 -33.82 7.98 -2.74
CA ARG A 182 -35.10 8.24 -3.40
C ARG A 182 -35.91 9.28 -2.62
N GLN A 183 -36.64 10.16 -3.30
CA GLN A 183 -37.39 11.26 -2.69
C GLN A 183 -38.85 11.38 -3.14
N ASP A 184 -39.29 10.72 -4.22
CA ASP A 184 -40.70 10.71 -4.61
C ASP A 184 -41.59 9.88 -3.65
N CYS A 185 -41.00 8.93 -2.91
CA CYS A 185 -41.58 8.29 -1.73
C CYS A 185 -40.49 7.59 -0.94
N CYS A 186 -40.84 7.05 0.23
CA CYS A 186 -40.14 5.90 0.80
C CYS A 186 -38.68 6.14 1.21
N ALA A 187 -38.28 7.41 1.35
CA ALA A 187 -36.92 7.82 1.71
C ALA A 187 -36.46 7.21 3.05
N ASN A 188 -37.41 6.94 3.95
CA ASN A 188 -37.22 6.30 5.25
C ASN A 188 -36.67 4.86 5.18
N ARG A 189 -36.72 4.19 4.02
CA ARG A 189 -36.15 2.84 3.85
C ARG A 189 -34.62 2.85 4.03
N LEU A 190 -33.92 3.91 3.64
CA LEU A 190 -32.45 4.02 3.72
C LEU A 190 -31.96 4.66 5.04
N ARG A 191 -32.47 4.18 6.18
CA ARG A 191 -32.17 4.76 7.51
C ARG A 191 -31.16 3.98 8.36
N ASN A 192 -30.87 2.73 8.00
CA ASN A 192 -29.93 1.86 8.71
C ASN A 192 -29.13 1.00 7.73
N PHE A 193 -27.88 1.38 7.47
CA PHE A 193 -27.02 0.68 6.51
C PHE A 193 -25.53 0.86 6.84
N VAL A 194 -24.71 0.09 6.13
CA VAL A 194 -23.24 0.21 6.17
C VAL A 194 -22.68 0.43 4.78
N ILE A 195 -21.59 1.19 4.74
CA ILE A 195 -20.74 1.33 3.55
C ILE A 195 -19.49 0.51 3.80
N LYS A 196 -19.21 -0.41 2.88
CA LYS A 196 -18.06 -1.32 2.93
C LYS A 196 -17.12 -1.04 1.77
N VAL A 197 -15.82 -1.03 2.03
CA VAL A 197 -14.78 -1.01 1.01
C VAL A 197 -14.04 -2.35 1.03
N ASP A 198 -14.03 -3.05 -0.11
CA ASP A 198 -13.57 -4.44 -0.27
C ASP A 198 -14.18 -5.40 0.80
N GLY A 199 -15.42 -5.13 1.23
CA GLY A 199 -16.16 -5.91 2.22
C GLY A 199 -15.92 -5.51 3.69
N GLN A 200 -15.05 -4.54 3.96
CA GLN A 200 -14.80 -4.02 5.31
C GLN A 200 -15.61 -2.74 5.54
N VAL A 201 -16.35 -2.66 6.64
CA VAL A 201 -17.14 -1.47 6.98
C VAL A 201 -16.20 -0.27 7.16
N CYS A 202 -16.42 0.79 6.39
CA CYS A 202 -15.71 2.06 6.52
C CYS A 202 -16.61 3.18 7.09
N ALA A 203 -17.93 3.02 6.98
CA ALA A 203 -18.92 3.93 7.54
C ALA A 203 -20.20 3.16 7.88
N SER A 204 -20.91 3.58 8.92
CA SER A 204 -22.26 3.14 9.25
C SER A 204 -23.19 4.34 9.33
N TYR A 205 -24.45 4.12 9.00
CA TYR A 205 -25.51 5.11 9.17
C TYR A 205 -26.68 4.46 9.89
N HIS A 206 -27.14 5.12 10.95
CA HIS A 206 -28.34 4.78 11.69
C HIS A 206 -28.99 6.10 12.12
N SER A 207 -30.21 6.37 11.68
CA SER A 207 -30.95 7.59 12.04
C SER A 207 -32.46 7.35 12.03
N SER A 208 -33.20 8.13 12.79
CA SER A 208 -34.67 8.18 12.74
C SER A 208 -35.18 8.92 11.50
N SER A 209 -34.42 9.89 10.98
CA SER A 209 -34.79 10.71 9.84
C SER A 209 -34.17 10.22 8.52
N ALA A 210 -34.95 10.35 7.45
CA ALA A 210 -34.46 10.16 6.09
C ALA A 210 -33.56 11.32 5.67
N PHE A 211 -32.69 11.09 4.68
CA PHE A 211 -31.92 12.15 4.03
C PHE A 211 -32.20 12.13 2.53
N SER A 212 -32.04 13.30 1.89
CA SER A 212 -32.04 13.41 0.43
C SER A 212 -30.67 13.04 -0.14
N VAL A 213 -29.64 13.85 0.16
CA VAL A 213 -28.25 13.60 -0.27
C VAL A 213 -27.34 13.68 0.95
N LYS A 214 -26.45 12.69 1.12
CA LYS A 214 -25.49 12.70 2.23
C LYS A 214 -24.14 12.16 1.81
N THR A 215 -23.09 12.82 2.29
CA THR A 215 -21.69 12.40 2.10
C THR A 215 -21.16 11.77 3.38
N PHE A 216 -20.68 10.54 3.27
CA PHE A 216 -20.14 9.75 4.36
C PHE A 216 -18.62 9.71 4.25
N ARG A 217 -17.91 10.08 5.32
CA ARG A 217 -16.46 9.86 5.41
C ARG A 217 -16.20 8.35 5.45
N CYS A 218 -15.30 7.88 4.58
CA CYS A 218 -15.00 6.47 4.37
C CYS A 218 -13.51 6.34 4.02
N ASN A 219 -12.63 6.59 5.00
CA ASN A 219 -11.16 6.63 4.85
C ASN A 219 -10.55 5.23 4.67
N ALA A 220 -10.95 4.52 3.62
CA ALA A 220 -10.59 3.14 3.38
C ALA A 220 -9.80 2.98 2.08
N VAL A 221 -8.96 1.96 2.00
CA VAL A 221 -8.20 1.64 0.79
C VAL A 221 -8.69 0.34 0.19
N GLY A 222 -9.27 0.42 -1.00
CA GLY A 222 -9.81 -0.73 -1.70
C GLY A 222 -10.25 -0.37 -3.11
N ARG A 223 -10.99 -1.26 -3.75
CA ARG A 223 -11.46 -1.06 -5.12
C ARG A 223 -12.98 -1.12 -5.21
N THR A 224 -13.59 -1.92 -4.37
CA THR A 224 -15.01 -2.22 -4.39
C THR A 224 -15.72 -1.45 -3.29
N VAL A 225 -16.78 -0.72 -3.63
CA VAL A 225 -17.67 -0.05 -2.67
C VAL A 225 -19.00 -0.78 -2.65
N ARG A 226 -19.45 -1.21 -1.47
CA ARG A 226 -20.75 -1.84 -1.24
C ARG A 226 -21.56 -1.01 -0.24
N ILE A 227 -22.83 -0.80 -0.54
CA ILE A 227 -23.83 -0.24 0.38
C ILE A 227 -24.80 -1.39 0.70
N GLU A 228 -25.02 -1.64 1.99
CA GLU A 228 -25.77 -2.81 2.46
C GLU A 228 -26.71 -2.39 3.60
N THR A 229 -28.01 -2.58 3.42
CA THR A 229 -29.02 -2.30 4.45
C THR A 229 -28.91 -3.32 5.58
N ARG A 230 -29.16 -2.88 6.81
CA ARG A 230 -29.32 -3.77 7.97
C ARG A 230 -30.79 -4.12 8.24
N ASN A 231 -31.72 -3.37 7.67
CA ASN A 231 -33.15 -3.62 7.79
C ASN A 231 -33.64 -4.55 6.66
N ARG A 232 -34.76 -5.25 6.90
CA ARG A 232 -35.48 -6.04 5.88
C ARG A 232 -36.32 -5.12 4.97
N VAL A 233 -35.66 -4.41 4.07
CA VAL A 233 -36.27 -3.42 3.16
C VAL A 233 -35.65 -3.53 1.76
N PRO A 234 -36.33 -3.11 0.69
CA PRO A 234 -35.68 -2.97 -0.60
C PRO A 234 -34.64 -1.84 -0.54
N LEU A 235 -33.47 -2.06 -1.15
CA LEU A 235 -32.44 -1.04 -1.29
C LEU A 235 -32.69 -0.26 -2.59
N THR A 236 -32.83 1.05 -2.48
CA THR A 236 -32.99 1.98 -3.60
C THR A 236 -31.92 3.07 -3.48
N LEU A 237 -31.13 3.23 -4.54
CA LEU A 237 -30.09 4.25 -4.63
C LEU A 237 -30.26 4.95 -5.97
N CYS A 238 -30.38 6.27 -5.96
CA CYS A 238 -30.53 7.05 -7.19
C CYS A 238 -29.17 7.47 -7.77
N GLU A 239 -28.15 7.66 -6.93
CA GLU A 239 -26.80 7.90 -7.43
C GLU A 239 -25.78 7.67 -6.31
N VAL A 240 -24.62 7.13 -6.66
CA VAL A 240 -23.51 6.87 -5.74
C VAL A 240 -22.22 7.43 -6.32
N LYS A 241 -21.68 8.46 -5.65
CA LYS A 241 -20.42 9.11 -6.04
C LYS A 241 -19.33 8.80 -5.02
N VAL A 242 -18.23 8.22 -5.48
CA VAL A 242 -17.07 7.87 -4.64
C VAL A 242 -15.97 8.89 -4.89
N TYR A 243 -15.36 9.38 -3.81
CA TYR A 243 -14.29 10.36 -3.85
C TYR A 243 -13.03 9.80 -3.24
N GLY A 244 -11.90 10.11 -3.85
CA GLY A 244 -10.59 9.71 -3.37
C GLY A 244 -9.50 9.90 -4.41
N ARG A 245 -8.48 9.05 -4.33
CA ARG A 245 -7.40 8.97 -5.31
C ARG A 245 -7.03 7.52 -5.56
N TYR A 246 -6.56 7.20 -6.76
CA TYR A 246 -5.96 5.89 -6.99
C TYR A 246 -4.76 5.70 -6.05
N ALA A 247 -4.67 4.51 -5.48
CA ALA A 247 -3.55 4.13 -4.64
C ALA A 247 -2.38 3.83 -5.56
N GLU A 248 -1.27 4.55 -5.37
CA GLU A 248 0.03 4.16 -5.92
C GLU A 248 0.33 2.73 -5.48
N ASP A 249 0.47 1.80 -6.42
CA ASP A 249 0.91 0.43 -6.16
C ASP A 249 2.43 0.47 -6.01
N SER A 250 2.92 1.26 -5.06
CA SER A 250 4.35 1.59 -4.90
C SER A 250 5.19 0.43 -4.35
N ARG A 251 4.69 -0.81 -4.44
CA ARG A 251 5.35 -2.02 -3.96
C ARG A 251 5.26 -3.06 -5.06
N ALA A 252 6.42 -3.57 -5.48
CA ALA A 252 6.47 -4.59 -6.51
C ALA A 252 5.63 -5.80 -6.08
N ARG A 253 4.72 -6.22 -6.96
CA ARG A 253 4.04 -7.52 -6.83
C ARG A 253 5.12 -8.58 -7.03
N LEU A 254 5.32 -9.42 -6.03
CA LEU A 254 6.25 -10.55 -6.12
C LEU A 254 5.50 -11.75 -6.69
N PRO A 255 5.89 -12.27 -7.87
CA PRO A 255 5.25 -13.45 -8.44
C PRO A 255 5.38 -14.65 -7.51
N LEU A 256 4.28 -15.40 -7.37
CA LEU A 256 4.23 -16.65 -6.63
C LEU A 256 4.26 -17.82 -7.59
N SER A 257 4.90 -18.90 -7.17
CA SER A 257 5.03 -20.15 -7.92
C SER A 257 5.04 -21.34 -6.96
N LYS A 258 5.01 -22.56 -7.50
CA LYS A 258 5.15 -23.82 -6.75
C LYS A 258 4.25 -23.85 -5.51
N CYS A 259 2.95 -23.72 -5.73
CA CYS A 259 1.98 -23.80 -4.66
C CYS A 259 1.74 -25.25 -4.21
N SER A 260 1.26 -25.39 -2.99
CA SER A 260 0.69 -26.61 -2.43
C SER A 260 -0.43 -26.24 -1.45
N GLN A 261 -1.29 -27.20 -1.11
CA GLN A 261 -2.34 -27.00 -0.14
C GLN A 261 -2.60 -28.29 0.63
N HIS A 262 -3.23 -28.17 1.80
CA HIS A 262 -3.51 -29.26 2.72
C HIS A 262 -4.19 -30.47 2.07
N SER A 263 -5.23 -30.22 1.27
CA SER A 263 -5.94 -31.23 0.50
C SER A 263 -6.65 -30.57 -0.67
N VAL A 264 -7.05 -31.32 -1.69
CA VAL A 264 -7.88 -30.82 -2.79
C VAL A 264 -9.27 -31.40 -2.66
N ASP A 265 -10.28 -30.53 -2.79
CA ASP A 265 -11.68 -30.90 -2.86
C ASP A 265 -12.39 -30.09 -3.94
N PHE A 266 -13.50 -30.58 -4.49
CA PHE A 266 -14.27 -29.92 -5.56
C PHE A 266 -13.40 -29.41 -6.75
N ASN A 267 -12.28 -30.08 -7.02
CA ASN A 267 -11.28 -29.68 -8.04
C ASN A 267 -10.69 -28.26 -7.82
N GLY A 268 -10.69 -27.76 -6.59
CA GLY A 268 -10.13 -26.47 -6.20
C GLY A 268 -8.61 -26.51 -5.97
N LYS A 269 -7.83 -26.73 -7.04
CA LYS A 269 -6.36 -26.82 -7.00
C LYS A 269 -5.69 -25.52 -6.55
N CYS A 270 -4.50 -25.61 -5.95
CA CYS A 270 -3.80 -24.46 -5.33
C CYS A 270 -3.42 -23.37 -6.32
N SER A 271 -3.21 -23.73 -7.59
CA SER A 271 -2.79 -22.82 -8.65
C SER A 271 -3.82 -21.73 -8.94
N ARG A 272 -5.10 -21.99 -8.65
CA ARG A 272 -6.18 -21.01 -8.80
C ARG A 272 -6.01 -19.77 -7.91
N ALA A 273 -5.30 -19.86 -6.80
CA ALA A 273 -5.01 -18.69 -5.98
C ALA A 273 -3.86 -17.82 -6.54
N ILE A 274 -3.20 -18.21 -7.63
CA ILE A 274 -2.06 -17.49 -8.23
C ILE A 274 -2.15 -17.41 -9.76
N ASP A 275 -3.34 -17.62 -10.32
CA ASP A 275 -3.58 -17.64 -11.77
C ASP A 275 -3.75 -16.22 -12.36
N GLY A 276 -3.86 -15.20 -11.52
CA GLY A 276 -4.06 -13.82 -11.96
C GLY A 276 -5.53 -13.45 -12.18
N ASP A 277 -6.46 -14.41 -12.13
CA ASP A 277 -7.89 -14.14 -12.12
C ASP A 277 -8.35 -13.85 -10.69
N THR A 278 -9.01 -12.70 -10.53
CA THR A 278 -9.50 -12.24 -9.22
C THR A 278 -10.97 -12.57 -9.02
N ASN A 279 -11.52 -13.49 -9.81
CA ASN A 279 -12.93 -13.82 -9.80
C ASN A 279 -13.31 -14.54 -8.50
N GLN A 280 -14.22 -13.93 -7.75
CA GLN A 280 -14.60 -14.42 -6.44
C GLN A 280 -15.80 -15.37 -6.47
N ASN A 281 -16.26 -15.73 -7.67
CA ASN A 281 -17.30 -16.74 -7.86
C ASN A 281 -16.67 -18.10 -8.12
N TYR A 282 -16.90 -19.06 -7.23
CA TYR A 282 -16.32 -20.39 -7.33
C TYR A 282 -16.63 -21.11 -8.65
N ARG A 283 -17.83 -20.91 -9.21
CA ARG A 283 -18.26 -21.52 -10.49
C ARG A 283 -17.41 -21.05 -11.67
N LYS A 284 -16.65 -19.96 -11.51
CA LYS A 284 -15.73 -19.44 -12.53
C LYS A 284 -14.35 -20.10 -12.50
N LYS A 285 -14.17 -21.15 -11.67
CA LYS A 285 -12.97 -22.01 -11.64
C LYS A 285 -11.65 -21.26 -11.32
N SER A 286 -11.74 -20.13 -10.62
CA SER A 286 -10.60 -19.28 -10.18
C SER A 286 -10.44 -19.28 -8.64
N CYS A 287 -11.07 -20.22 -7.92
CA CYS A 287 -10.88 -20.37 -6.48
C CYS A 287 -10.37 -21.77 -6.08
N THR A 288 -9.44 -21.81 -5.13
CA THR A 288 -8.98 -23.04 -4.46
C THR A 288 -10.05 -23.61 -3.54
N HIS A 289 -9.93 -24.87 -3.14
CA HIS A 289 -10.80 -25.48 -2.13
C HIS A 289 -10.10 -26.68 -1.49
N THR A 290 -9.99 -26.68 -0.17
CA THR A 290 -9.55 -27.84 0.60
C THR A 290 -10.75 -28.64 1.11
N ARG A 291 -10.52 -29.87 1.58
CA ARG A 291 -11.51 -30.55 2.45
C ARG A 291 -11.64 -29.78 3.77
N THR A 292 -12.72 -30.02 4.50
CA THR A 292 -12.91 -29.48 5.85
C THR A 292 -11.87 -30.08 6.80
N ALA A 293 -11.03 -29.23 7.40
CA ALA A 293 -10.07 -29.63 8.42
C ALA A 293 -9.79 -28.47 9.37
N THR A 294 -9.43 -28.77 10.61
CA THR A 294 -8.79 -27.78 11.50
C THR A 294 -7.38 -27.53 10.96
N GLY A 295 -6.95 -26.27 10.84
CA GLY A 295 -5.60 -25.98 10.32
C GLY A 295 -5.45 -26.16 8.81
N ALA A 296 -6.56 -26.21 8.03
CA ALA A 296 -6.46 -26.28 6.58
C ALA A 296 -5.62 -25.10 6.04
N TRP A 297 -4.66 -25.41 5.17
CA TRP A 297 -3.66 -24.44 4.73
C TRP A 297 -3.46 -24.44 3.22
N TRP A 298 -3.03 -23.29 2.72
CA TRP A 298 -2.54 -23.08 1.36
C TRP A 298 -1.18 -22.40 1.44
N GLN A 299 -0.26 -22.75 0.55
CA GLN A 299 1.09 -22.22 0.54
C GLN A 299 1.59 -22.00 -0.89
N ALA A 300 2.37 -20.96 -1.11
CA ALA A 300 3.17 -20.78 -2.33
C ALA A 300 4.47 -20.04 -2.00
N ARG A 301 5.39 -19.97 -2.96
CA ARG A 301 6.68 -19.32 -2.75
C ARG A 301 7.03 -18.31 -3.82
N THR A 302 7.75 -17.27 -3.40
CA THR A 302 8.42 -16.33 -4.28
C THR A 302 9.65 -16.97 -4.93
N SER A 303 10.13 -16.40 -6.04
CA SER A 303 11.29 -16.93 -6.77
C SER A 303 12.54 -17.02 -5.89
N ARG A 304 12.78 -16.00 -5.05
CA ARG A 304 13.87 -15.91 -4.06
C ARG A 304 13.38 -15.25 -2.77
N ARG A 305 14.20 -15.29 -1.71
CA ARG A 305 13.87 -14.70 -0.41
C ARG A 305 13.51 -13.22 -0.58
N ALA A 306 12.46 -12.77 0.09
CA ALA A 306 11.90 -11.45 -0.08
C ALA A 306 11.63 -10.78 1.27
N ARG A 307 11.82 -9.45 1.32
CA ARG A 307 11.22 -8.60 2.35
C ARG A 307 9.76 -8.39 1.96
N ILE A 308 8.90 -9.27 2.43
CA ILE A 308 7.45 -9.19 2.26
C ILE A 308 6.96 -8.06 3.16
N THR A 309 6.11 -7.21 2.60
CA THR A 309 5.53 -6.06 3.32
C THR A 309 4.04 -6.24 3.51
N SER A 310 3.39 -6.94 2.59
CA SER A 310 1.97 -7.23 2.70
C SER A 310 1.52 -8.39 1.81
N VAL A 311 0.46 -9.06 2.25
CA VAL A 311 -0.23 -10.14 1.53
C VAL A 311 -1.67 -9.70 1.30
N ARG A 312 -2.14 -9.73 0.05
CA ARG A 312 -3.51 -9.41 -0.34
C ARG A 312 -4.24 -10.69 -0.70
N ILE A 313 -5.38 -10.91 -0.07
CA ILE A 313 -6.20 -12.11 -0.23
C ILE A 313 -7.55 -11.72 -0.82
N TYR A 314 -7.96 -12.42 -1.88
CA TYR A 314 -9.30 -12.36 -2.48
C TYR A 314 -10.08 -13.58 -1.99
N ASN A 315 -11.13 -13.31 -1.21
CA ASN A 315 -12.00 -14.32 -0.63
C ASN A 315 -13.10 -14.74 -1.62
N ARG A 316 -13.73 -15.88 -1.43
CA ARG A 316 -14.93 -16.28 -2.18
C ARG A 316 -16.11 -15.38 -1.83
N GLN A 317 -16.95 -15.03 -2.80
CA GLN A 317 -18.09 -14.10 -2.64
C GLN A 317 -19.42 -14.58 -3.21
N ASP A 318 -19.46 -15.66 -4.00
CA ASP A 318 -20.72 -16.26 -4.45
C ASP A 318 -21.48 -16.99 -3.32
N CYS A 319 -20.76 -17.45 -2.29
CA CYS A 319 -21.30 -17.87 -1.00
C CYS A 319 -20.18 -17.87 0.02
N CYS A 320 -20.49 -18.18 1.28
CA CYS A 320 -19.52 -18.80 2.17
C CYS A 320 -18.30 -17.93 2.55
N ALA A 321 -18.34 -16.63 2.27
CA ALA A 321 -17.27 -15.68 2.58
C ALA A 321 -16.92 -15.66 4.08
N ASN A 322 -17.87 -16.08 4.93
CA ASN A 322 -17.72 -16.22 6.37
C ASN A 322 -16.75 -17.33 6.81
N ARG A 323 -16.39 -18.28 5.94
CA ARG A 323 -15.42 -19.34 6.29
C ARG A 323 -14.02 -18.76 6.58
N LEU A 324 -13.62 -17.71 5.88
CA LEU A 324 -12.30 -17.06 6.04
C LEU A 324 -12.34 -15.91 7.07
N ARG A 325 -12.80 -16.20 8.29
CA ARG A 325 -12.94 -15.22 9.39
C ARG A 325 -11.90 -15.31 10.49
N ASN A 326 -11.19 -16.44 10.58
CA ASN A 326 -10.16 -16.70 11.60
C ASN A 326 -8.99 -17.48 10.99
N PHE A 327 -7.88 -16.80 10.70
CA PHE A 327 -6.71 -17.41 10.07
C PHE A 327 -5.42 -16.65 10.38
N VAL A 328 -4.29 -17.28 10.08
CA VAL A 328 -2.96 -16.66 10.13
C VAL A 328 -2.29 -16.67 8.78
N ILE A 329 -1.42 -15.69 8.58
CA ILE A 329 -0.49 -15.60 7.46
C ILE A 329 0.91 -15.83 8.04
N LYS A 330 1.60 -16.84 7.51
CA LYS A 330 2.95 -17.21 7.92
C LYS A 330 3.92 -16.95 6.77
N VAL A 331 5.10 -16.45 7.10
CA VAL A 331 6.25 -16.34 6.19
C VAL A 331 7.35 -17.26 6.71
N ASP A 332 7.75 -18.25 5.91
CA ASP A 332 8.69 -19.32 6.30
C ASP A 332 8.33 -19.95 7.67
N GLY A 333 7.04 -20.20 7.89
CA GLY A 333 6.51 -20.80 9.13
C GLY A 333 6.17 -19.80 10.24
N GLN A 334 6.74 -18.59 10.22
CA GLN A 334 6.53 -17.57 11.26
C GLN A 334 5.30 -16.72 10.98
N VAL A 335 4.41 -16.55 11.97
CA VAL A 335 3.20 -15.74 11.82
C VAL A 335 3.58 -14.27 11.66
N CYS A 336 3.28 -13.69 10.49
CA CYS A 336 3.50 -12.26 10.22
C CYS A 336 2.22 -11.43 10.32
N ALA A 337 1.06 -12.06 10.23
CA ALA A 337 -0.25 -11.43 10.34
C ALA A 337 -1.30 -12.44 10.80
N SER A 338 -2.32 -11.96 11.50
CA SER A 338 -3.51 -12.72 11.87
C SER A 338 -4.77 -11.96 11.45
N TYR A 339 -5.86 -12.70 11.26
CA TYR A 339 -7.18 -12.12 11.06
C TYR A 339 -8.17 -12.88 11.93
N HIS A 340 -8.89 -12.13 12.75
CA HIS A 340 -10.03 -12.63 13.52
C HIS A 340 -11.12 -11.56 13.46
N SER A 341 -12.25 -11.84 12.82
CA SER A 341 -13.36 -10.89 12.73
C SER A 341 -14.71 -11.59 12.57
N SER A 342 -15.75 -11.00 13.17
CA SER A 342 -17.14 -11.39 12.91
C SER A 342 -17.60 -11.07 11.49
N SER A 343 -16.89 -10.20 10.77
CA SER A 343 -17.23 -9.80 9.39
C SER A 343 -16.36 -10.50 8.36
N ALA A 344 -17.00 -11.00 7.30
CA ALA A 344 -16.27 -11.46 6.11
C ALA A 344 -15.69 -10.26 5.34
N PHE A 345 -14.63 -10.49 4.58
CA PHE A 345 -14.12 -9.52 3.59
C PHE A 345 -14.26 -10.10 2.18
N SER A 346 -14.32 -9.22 1.18
CA SER A 346 -14.15 -9.60 -0.21
C SER A 346 -12.66 -9.61 -0.54
N VAL A 347 -11.96 -8.50 -0.32
CA VAL A 347 -10.51 -8.45 -0.53
C VAL A 347 -9.86 -7.71 0.63
N LYS A 348 -8.76 -8.23 1.15
CA LYS A 348 -8.06 -7.55 2.25
C LYS A 348 -6.56 -7.67 2.07
N THR A 349 -5.87 -6.57 2.33
CA THR A 349 -4.40 -6.52 2.34
C THR A 349 -3.94 -6.47 3.78
N PHE A 350 -3.16 -7.47 4.16
CA PHE A 350 -2.58 -7.64 5.49
C PHE A 350 -1.16 -7.15 5.46
N ARG A 351 -0.77 -6.26 6.38
CA ARG A 351 0.64 -5.95 6.61
C ARG A 351 1.31 -7.20 7.17
N CYS A 352 2.46 -7.55 6.60
CA CYS A 352 3.17 -8.80 6.88
C CYS A 352 4.66 -8.52 6.69
N ASN A 353 5.21 -7.62 7.51
CA ASN A 353 6.58 -7.10 7.42
C ASN A 353 7.60 -8.17 7.82
N ALA A 354 7.71 -9.22 7.01
CA ALA A 354 8.51 -10.40 7.30
C ALA A 354 9.47 -10.70 6.15
N VAL A 355 10.60 -11.32 6.47
CA VAL A 355 11.60 -11.73 5.48
C VAL A 355 11.54 -13.23 5.30
N GLY A 356 11.27 -13.68 4.09
CA GLY A 356 11.21 -15.09 3.78
C GLY A 356 10.83 -15.38 2.35
N ARG A 357 10.68 -16.65 2.01
CA ARG A 357 10.39 -17.09 0.64
C ARG A 357 8.96 -17.60 0.49
N THR A 358 8.46 -18.27 1.51
CA THR A 358 7.24 -19.06 1.49
C THR A 358 6.13 -18.33 2.23
N VAL A 359 4.97 -18.17 1.61
CA VAL A 359 3.78 -17.58 2.23
C VAL A 359 2.73 -18.67 2.42
N ARG A 360 2.32 -18.90 3.66
CA ARG A 360 1.24 -19.82 4.03
C ARG A 360 0.06 -19.05 4.62
N ILE A 361 -1.14 -19.41 4.19
CA ILE A 361 -2.40 -18.98 4.79
C ILE A 361 -3.05 -20.21 5.41
N GLU A 362 -3.40 -20.12 6.69
CA GLU A 362 -3.85 -21.27 7.48
C GLU A 362 -5.04 -20.89 8.36
N THR A 363 -6.17 -21.56 8.17
CA THR A 363 -7.37 -21.32 9.00
C THR A 363 -7.18 -21.87 10.40
N ARG A 364 -7.71 -21.16 11.40
CA ARG A 364 -7.81 -21.64 12.78
C ARG A 364 -9.14 -22.34 13.07
N ASN A 365 -10.13 -22.17 12.19
CA ASN A 365 -11.42 -22.83 12.31
C ASN A 365 -11.42 -24.16 11.54
N ARG A 366 -12.24 -25.12 11.95
CA ARG A 366 -12.52 -26.37 11.22
C ARG A 366 -13.45 -26.12 10.03
N VAL A 367 -12.91 -25.54 8.96
CA VAL A 367 -13.64 -25.16 7.74
C VAL A 367 -12.78 -25.45 6.50
N PRO A 368 -13.37 -25.63 5.31
CA PRO A 368 -12.58 -25.69 4.09
C PRO A 368 -11.96 -24.30 3.81
N LEU A 369 -10.68 -24.29 3.42
CA LEU A 369 -9.99 -23.08 3.00
C LEU A 369 -10.23 -22.86 1.50
N THR A 370 -10.77 -21.68 1.17
CA THR A 370 -11.04 -21.25 -0.21
C THR A 370 -10.40 -19.89 -0.42
N LEU A 371 -9.48 -19.80 -1.37
CA LEU A 371 -8.80 -18.57 -1.75
C LEU A 371 -8.99 -18.37 -3.26
N CYS A 372 -9.49 -17.21 -3.68
CA CYS A 372 -9.69 -16.93 -5.10
C CYS A 372 -8.49 -16.22 -5.73
N GLU A 373 -7.65 -15.56 -4.94
CA GLU A 373 -6.36 -15.05 -5.39
C GLU A 373 -5.55 -14.61 -4.17
N VAL A 374 -4.23 -14.79 -4.23
CA VAL A 374 -3.26 -14.33 -3.25
C VAL A 374 -2.16 -13.55 -3.97
N LYS A 375 -2.00 -12.27 -3.61
CA LYS A 375 -0.94 -11.40 -4.14
C LYS A 375 0.00 -10.99 -3.02
N VAL A 376 1.29 -11.16 -3.23
CA VAL A 376 2.35 -10.80 -2.26
C VAL A 376 3.07 -9.56 -2.78
N TYR A 377 3.38 -8.64 -1.87
CA TYR A 377 4.01 -7.37 -2.18
C TYR A 377 5.23 -7.14 -1.30
N GLY A 378 6.30 -6.61 -1.89
CA GLY A 378 7.53 -6.33 -1.18
C GLY A 378 8.66 -6.05 -2.15
N ARG A 379 9.87 -6.38 -1.73
CA ARG A 379 11.06 -6.41 -2.57
C ARG A 379 11.80 -7.70 -2.31
N TYR A 380 12.53 -8.21 -3.29
CA TYR A 380 13.45 -9.30 -3.00
C TYR A 380 14.46 -8.82 -1.95
N ALA A 381 14.76 -9.71 -1.00
CA ALA A 381 15.77 -9.41 0.00
C ALA A 381 17.09 -9.38 -0.75
N GLU A 382 17.73 -8.21 -0.76
CA GLU A 382 19.13 -8.15 -1.15
C GLU A 382 19.89 -9.09 -0.24
N VAL A 383 20.66 -9.96 -0.88
CA VAL A 383 21.54 -10.86 -0.17
C VAL A 383 22.64 -9.96 0.36
N SER A 384 22.82 -9.91 1.68
CA SER A 384 23.94 -9.21 2.30
C SER A 384 25.23 -10.04 2.13
N THR A 385 25.56 -10.40 0.89
CA THR A 385 26.95 -10.61 0.51
C THR A 385 27.53 -9.21 0.49
N GLU A 386 28.48 -8.95 1.39
CA GLU A 386 29.11 -7.63 1.47
C GLU A 386 29.76 -7.33 0.13
N PHE A 387 29.35 -6.24 -0.53
CA PHE A 387 29.97 -5.81 -1.77
C PHE A 387 31.32 -5.17 -1.41
N LEU A 388 32.39 -5.89 -1.71
CA LEU A 388 33.74 -5.51 -1.30
C LEU A 388 34.30 -4.43 -2.24
N GLY A 389 33.98 -4.48 -3.53
CA GLY A 389 34.46 -3.49 -4.48
C GLY A 389 34.37 -3.93 -5.94
N CYS A 390 34.93 -3.11 -6.83
CA CYS A 390 34.96 -3.35 -8.27
C CYS A 390 36.41 -3.54 -8.73
N TYR A 391 36.80 -4.79 -8.95
CA TYR A 391 38.20 -5.14 -9.19
C TYR A 391 38.42 -5.50 -10.66
N PRO A 392 39.49 -5.02 -11.31
CA PRO A 392 39.92 -5.52 -12.60
C PRO A 392 40.17 -7.00 -12.52
N ASP A 393 39.85 -7.68 -13.60
CA ASP A 393 40.09 -9.11 -13.74
C ASP A 393 40.84 -9.33 -15.04
N ASP A 394 42.17 -9.23 -14.89
CA ASP A 394 43.14 -9.42 -15.95
C ASP A 394 43.04 -10.85 -16.48
N SER A 395 43.02 -10.99 -17.81
CA SER A 395 43.04 -12.28 -18.47
C SER A 395 44.35 -13.05 -18.25
N GLU A 396 45.44 -12.34 -17.96
CA GLU A 396 46.76 -12.92 -17.73
C GLU A 396 46.92 -13.43 -16.30
N PHE A 397 46.25 -12.79 -15.33
CA PHE A 397 46.23 -13.18 -13.90
C PHE A 397 44.82 -13.02 -13.29
N PRO A 398 43.88 -13.93 -13.58
CA PRO A 398 42.50 -13.80 -13.12
C PRO A 398 42.38 -13.99 -11.61
N ASP A 399 41.71 -13.04 -10.94
CA ASP A 399 41.47 -13.08 -9.48
C ASP A 399 40.55 -14.25 -9.10
N PHE A 400 39.70 -14.70 -10.03
CA PHE A 400 38.72 -15.75 -9.78
C PHE A 400 38.77 -16.85 -10.83
N ILE A 401 38.69 -18.10 -10.38
CA ILE A 401 38.51 -19.25 -11.26
C ILE A 401 37.05 -19.28 -11.72
N VAL A 402 36.83 -19.24 -13.05
CA VAL A 402 35.48 -19.30 -13.62
C VAL A 402 34.78 -20.59 -13.21
N ALA A 403 33.76 -20.45 -12.36
CA ALA A 403 33.00 -21.56 -11.82
C ALA A 403 31.73 -21.86 -12.62
N LYS A 404 31.11 -20.84 -13.23
CA LYS A 404 29.94 -21.02 -14.11
C LYS A 404 29.69 -19.81 -15.01
N VAL A 405 29.36 -20.07 -16.27
CA VAL A 405 28.72 -19.10 -17.18
C VAL A 405 27.23 -19.43 -17.32
N SER A 406 26.37 -18.41 -17.23
CA SER A 406 24.92 -18.59 -17.36
C SER A 406 24.20 -17.28 -17.70
N ALA A 407 23.37 -17.28 -18.74
CA ALA A 407 22.49 -16.14 -19.07
C ALA A 407 21.57 -15.72 -17.91
N LEU A 408 21.24 -16.63 -16.99
CA LEU A 408 20.46 -16.36 -15.78
C LEU A 408 21.35 -16.19 -14.52
N MET A 409 22.52 -15.57 -14.65
CA MET A 409 23.42 -15.35 -13.52
C MET A 409 22.88 -14.29 -12.56
N THR A 410 23.12 -14.47 -11.27
CA THR A 410 22.77 -13.52 -10.20
C THR A 410 23.86 -13.59 -9.14
N VAL A 411 24.03 -12.54 -8.33
CA VAL A 411 24.99 -12.53 -7.21
C VAL A 411 24.75 -13.75 -6.30
N TRP A 412 23.48 -14.01 -5.97
CA TRP A 412 23.10 -15.19 -5.15
C TRP A 412 23.46 -16.54 -5.77
N LYS A 413 23.30 -16.69 -7.09
CA LYS A 413 23.57 -17.94 -7.79
C LYS A 413 25.06 -18.24 -7.73
N CYS A 414 25.90 -17.21 -7.92
CA CYS A 414 27.33 -17.35 -7.80
C CYS A 414 27.77 -17.68 -6.37
N ASN A 415 27.24 -16.96 -5.36
CA ASN A 415 27.45 -17.27 -3.95
C ASN A 415 27.16 -18.75 -3.62
N LYS A 416 26.02 -19.28 -4.10
CA LYS A 416 25.64 -20.69 -3.91
C LYS A 416 26.66 -21.67 -4.51
N ILE A 417 27.19 -21.37 -5.68
CA ILE A 417 28.17 -22.21 -6.38
C ILE A 417 29.50 -22.19 -5.62
N CYS A 418 30.00 -21.00 -5.29
CA CYS A 418 31.27 -20.83 -4.59
C CYS A 418 31.22 -21.37 -3.16
N LYS A 419 30.08 -21.22 -2.47
CA LYS A 419 29.84 -21.86 -1.16
C LYS A 419 29.88 -23.38 -1.24
N ALA A 420 29.24 -23.98 -2.23
CA ALA A 420 29.26 -25.43 -2.42
C ALA A 420 30.68 -25.94 -2.71
N LYS A 421 31.51 -25.11 -3.37
CA LYS A 421 32.92 -25.35 -3.65
C LYS A 421 33.87 -24.91 -2.52
N LYS A 422 33.35 -24.41 -1.39
CA LYS A 422 34.10 -23.96 -0.20
C LYS A 422 35.13 -22.83 -0.47
N PHE A 423 34.83 -21.91 -1.37
CA PHE A 423 35.65 -20.69 -1.56
C PHE A 423 35.22 -19.57 -0.60
N SER A 424 36.15 -18.67 -0.28
CA SER A 424 35.92 -17.51 0.60
C SER A 424 35.27 -16.32 -0.11
N TYR A 425 35.57 -16.13 -1.40
CA TYR A 425 35.09 -15.00 -2.20
C TYR A 425 34.51 -15.46 -3.53
N PHE A 426 33.69 -14.60 -4.11
CA PHE A 426 33.21 -14.77 -5.47
C PHE A 426 33.12 -13.46 -6.23
N GLY A 427 33.42 -13.54 -7.52
CA GLY A 427 33.29 -12.46 -8.48
C GLY A 427 32.17 -12.75 -9.46
N VAL A 428 31.43 -11.71 -9.87
CA VAL A 428 30.54 -11.77 -11.03
C VAL A 428 30.97 -10.75 -12.07
N LYS A 429 31.09 -11.20 -13.33
CA LYS A 429 31.60 -10.43 -14.48
C LYS A 429 30.63 -10.49 -15.65
N ASN A 430 30.55 -9.39 -16.39
CA ASN A 430 29.78 -9.26 -17.63
C ASN A 430 28.30 -9.75 -17.53
N GLY A 431 27.67 -9.65 -16.36
CA GLY A 431 26.28 -10.06 -16.15
C GLY A 431 26.02 -11.57 -16.14
N GLN A 432 26.98 -12.42 -16.53
CA GLN A 432 26.74 -13.84 -16.82
C GLN A 432 27.78 -14.80 -16.21
N ILE A 433 28.97 -14.30 -15.88
CA ILE A 433 30.10 -15.10 -15.44
C ILE A 433 30.15 -15.07 -13.92
N CYS A 434 30.36 -16.24 -13.32
CA CYS A 434 30.62 -16.45 -11.91
C CYS A 434 32.01 -17.02 -11.74
N GLY A 435 32.86 -16.36 -10.97
CA GLY A 435 34.17 -16.82 -10.55
C GLY A 435 34.22 -17.05 -9.04
N CYS A 436 35.01 -18.04 -8.60
CA CYS A 436 35.24 -18.34 -7.18
C CYS A 436 36.74 -18.28 -6.86
N GLY A 437 37.08 -17.81 -5.68
CA GLY A 437 38.46 -17.58 -5.26
C GLY A 437 38.59 -17.46 -3.74
N ASN A 438 39.80 -17.63 -3.22
CA ASN A 438 40.11 -17.42 -1.81
C ASN A 438 40.83 -16.10 -1.54
N GLU A 439 41.20 -15.40 -2.62
CA GLU A 439 41.86 -14.10 -2.62
C GLU A 439 41.24 -13.26 -3.74
N TYR A 440 41.46 -11.94 -3.71
CA TYR A 440 40.98 -10.99 -4.73
C TYR A 440 41.80 -9.69 -4.66
N GLY A 441 41.76 -8.89 -5.73
CA GLY A 441 42.32 -7.54 -5.73
C GLY A 441 43.80 -7.46 -6.06
N ASN A 442 44.38 -8.48 -6.71
CA ASN A 442 45.79 -8.47 -7.12
C ASN A 442 46.08 -7.33 -8.11
N SER A 443 45.06 -6.88 -8.83
CA SER A 443 45.13 -5.76 -9.78
C SER A 443 44.66 -4.40 -9.21
N GLY A 444 44.44 -4.30 -7.89
CA GLY A 444 43.92 -3.08 -7.25
C GLY A 444 42.40 -2.85 -7.43
N ASP A 445 41.82 -1.86 -6.76
CA ASP A 445 40.40 -1.47 -6.91
C ASP A 445 40.22 -0.42 -8.02
N THR A 446 39.05 -0.38 -8.65
CA THR A 446 38.66 0.64 -9.63
C THR A 446 37.38 1.38 -9.25
N VAL A 447 37.06 2.42 -10.00
CA VAL A 447 35.84 3.19 -9.78
C VAL A 447 34.61 2.29 -9.93
N LYS A 448 33.72 2.28 -8.92
CA LYS A 448 32.47 1.50 -8.89
C LYS A 448 31.61 1.59 -10.17
N ALA A 449 31.75 2.68 -10.93
CA ALA A 449 31.09 2.88 -12.22
C ALA A 449 31.43 1.79 -13.27
N ASN A 450 32.60 1.15 -13.16
CA ASN A 450 33.05 0.09 -14.07
C ASN A 450 32.35 -1.25 -13.81
N CYS A 451 31.63 -1.37 -12.69
CA CYS A 451 30.85 -2.55 -12.33
C CYS A 451 29.34 -2.26 -12.41
N ASN A 452 28.88 -1.80 -13.56
CA ASN A 452 27.51 -1.33 -13.77
C ASN A 452 26.64 -2.27 -14.63
N VAL A 453 27.19 -3.39 -15.11
CA VAL A 453 26.47 -4.36 -15.95
C VAL A 453 25.44 -5.08 -15.10
N ALA A 454 24.21 -5.16 -15.61
CA ALA A 454 23.12 -5.82 -14.92
C ALA A 454 23.30 -7.35 -14.95
N CYS A 455 22.95 -8.04 -13.86
CA CYS A 455 22.96 -9.51 -13.87
C CYS A 455 21.88 -10.06 -14.81
N GLY A 456 22.22 -11.05 -15.64
CA GLY A 456 21.27 -11.60 -16.63
C GLY A 456 20.05 -12.29 -15.99
N GLY A 457 20.18 -12.84 -14.79
CA GLY A 457 19.09 -13.41 -14.00
C GLY A 457 18.44 -12.43 -13.00
N ASN A 458 18.97 -11.21 -12.86
CA ASN A 458 18.37 -10.14 -12.05
C ASN A 458 18.84 -8.75 -12.49
N PRO A 459 18.06 -8.02 -13.30
CA PRO A 459 18.44 -6.68 -13.77
C PRO A 459 18.64 -5.62 -12.69
N ASP A 460 18.09 -5.84 -11.49
CA ASP A 460 18.22 -4.94 -10.34
C ASP A 460 19.60 -5.09 -9.63
N GLU A 461 20.36 -6.14 -9.92
CA GLU A 461 21.71 -6.38 -9.37
C GLU A 461 22.80 -5.97 -10.37
N LYS A 462 23.95 -5.56 -9.85
CA LYS A 462 25.16 -5.30 -10.64
C LYS A 462 26.09 -6.51 -10.59
N CYS A 463 26.49 -6.98 -11.77
CA CYS A 463 27.33 -8.16 -12.00
C CYS A 463 28.58 -7.79 -12.80
N GLY A 464 29.39 -6.91 -12.24
CA GLY A 464 30.68 -6.51 -12.80
C GLY A 464 30.58 -5.60 -14.03
N GLY A 465 31.67 -5.60 -14.78
CA GLY A 465 31.84 -4.95 -16.08
C GLY A 465 32.29 -5.95 -17.14
N SER A 466 32.68 -5.46 -18.32
CA SER A 466 33.31 -6.29 -19.36
C SER A 466 34.65 -6.86 -18.88
N THR A 467 35.44 -6.05 -18.16
CA THR A 467 36.79 -6.40 -17.67
C THR A 467 36.90 -6.41 -16.14
N ASN A 468 35.81 -6.14 -15.41
CA ASN A 468 35.85 -5.99 -13.95
C ASN A 468 34.89 -6.95 -13.25
N ASN A 469 35.31 -7.51 -12.13
CA ASN A 469 34.48 -8.29 -11.22
C ASN A 469 33.80 -7.38 -10.19
N SER A 470 32.50 -7.55 -9.99
CA SER A 470 31.90 -7.17 -8.70
C SER A 470 32.20 -8.28 -7.70
N VAL A 471 32.95 -7.94 -6.65
CA VAL A 471 33.47 -8.92 -5.68
C VAL A 471 32.69 -8.90 -4.38
N PHE A 472 32.49 -10.09 -3.85
CA PHE A 472 31.67 -10.36 -2.67
C PHE A 472 32.26 -11.47 -1.80
N GLU A 473 32.00 -11.39 -0.50
CA GLU A 473 32.26 -12.49 0.44
C GLU A 473 31.23 -13.62 0.28
N VAL A 474 31.70 -14.88 0.28
CA VAL A 474 30.84 -16.06 0.25
C VAL A 474 30.16 -16.25 1.61
N LYS A 475 28.81 -16.37 1.62
CA LYS A 475 27.99 -16.56 2.83
C LYS A 475 27.07 -17.76 2.81
#